data_AF-A0A9W4XZE9-F1
#
_entry.id   AF-A0A9W4XZE9-F1
#
_cell.length_a   1.000
_cell.length_b   1.000
_cell.length_c   1.000
_cell.angle_alpha   90.00
_cell.angle_beta   90.00
_cell.angle_gamma   90.00
#
_symmetry.space_group_name_H-M   'P 1'
#
loop_
_entity.id
_entity.type
_entity.pdbx_description
1 polymer ?
#
loop_
_entity_poly.entity_id
_entity_poly.type
_entity_poly.pdbx_seq_one_letter_code
_entity_poly.pdbx_strand_id
1 'polypeptide(L)'
;MDSVLSGMGLLPPPSKKDKKKKVKTARVNPDIWDEPVQKAEPSAEPAHPPEDENRHTSRAQLRSQFNDRDYLSKENPKTLILQYFQPKSNNDVDQNFTPVFLAHARLYCFARLRLIAPLKALTLDKLHKTLMDFKLYTKRIGDIIKLARYAYSNPDLPERAEDGTIDDLKTLVVEYIVCEIDTVGKCDEFVKYMEEGGEFVGDFWRMTRDYIA
;
A
#
# COMPACT_ATOMS: atom_id res chain seq x y z
N MET A 1 12.86 -65.40 18.35
CA MET A 1 12.40 -65.07 16.99
C MET A 1 11.96 -63.61 16.99
N ASP A 2 12.80 -62.64 17.33
CA ASP A 2 14.11 -62.18 16.79
C ASP A 2 13.95 -60.95 15.87
N SER A 3 14.95 -60.06 15.96
CA SER A 3 15.23 -58.78 15.26
C SER A 3 14.73 -57.51 15.99
N VAL A 4 15.54 -56.75 16.76
CA VAL A 4 16.91 -56.17 16.64
C VAL A 4 16.98 -54.84 15.85
N LEU A 5 17.11 -53.75 16.63
CA LEU A 5 17.99 -52.56 16.55
C LEU A 5 18.42 -51.91 15.20
N SER A 6 18.14 -50.60 15.09
CA SER A 6 19.04 -49.52 14.59
C SER A 6 18.36 -48.18 14.88
N GLY A 7 18.98 -47.07 15.32
CA GLY A 7 20.37 -46.61 15.35
C GLY A 7 20.33 -45.07 15.18
N MET A 8 21.00 -44.33 16.05
CA MET A 8 20.85 -42.90 16.38
C MET A 8 21.55 -41.88 15.43
N GLY A 9 21.11 -40.61 15.52
CA GLY A 9 21.88 -39.34 15.35
C GLY A 9 22.15 -38.85 13.90
N LEU A 10 22.32 -37.57 13.54
CA LEU A 10 22.68 -36.31 14.23
C LEU A 10 22.32 -35.07 13.36
N LEU A 11 22.02 -33.94 14.00
CA LEU A 11 22.28 -32.53 13.61
C LEU A 11 22.55 -31.76 14.93
N PRO A 12 23.19 -30.57 15.00
CA PRO A 12 23.95 -29.76 14.02
C PRO A 12 25.37 -29.36 14.56
N PRO A 13 26.20 -28.56 13.85
CA PRO A 13 27.49 -28.08 14.38
C PRO A 13 27.41 -26.71 15.10
N PRO A 14 28.29 -26.40 16.08
CA PRO A 14 28.39 -25.09 16.71
C PRO A 14 29.64 -24.24 16.30
N SER A 15 29.38 -22.93 16.22
CA SER A 15 30.17 -21.69 16.36
C SER A 15 31.69 -21.72 16.69
N LYS A 16 32.43 -20.72 16.18
CA LYS A 16 33.29 -19.83 17.01
C LYS A 16 33.69 -18.51 16.32
N LYS A 17 33.71 -17.46 17.14
CA LYS A 17 34.07 -16.05 16.91
C LYS A 17 35.59 -15.82 17.05
N ASP A 18 36.03 -14.64 16.60
CA ASP A 18 36.92 -13.69 17.31
C ASP A 18 38.07 -13.14 16.47
N LYS A 19 38.18 -11.80 16.39
CA LYS A 19 39.46 -11.06 16.47
C LYS A 19 39.29 -9.57 16.78
N LYS A 20 39.51 -9.28 18.07
CA LYS A 20 40.26 -8.21 18.75
C LYS A 20 40.29 -6.75 18.23
N LYS A 21 40.07 -5.87 19.22
CA LYS A 21 40.14 -4.41 19.30
C LYS A 21 41.56 -3.85 19.51
N LYS A 22 41.73 -2.59 19.07
CA LYS A 22 42.54 -1.46 19.60
C LYS A 22 44.08 -1.49 19.48
N VAL A 23 44.65 -0.38 18.99
CA VAL A 23 45.66 0.47 19.67
C VAL A 23 45.61 1.92 19.12
N LYS A 24 45.71 2.90 20.03
CA LYS A 24 45.87 4.37 19.86
C LYS A 24 47.34 4.71 19.51
N THR A 25 47.77 5.86 18.98
CA THR A 25 47.95 7.14 19.71
C THR A 25 48.71 8.11 18.77
N ALA A 26 48.41 9.41 18.86
CA ALA A 26 49.06 10.52 18.15
C ALA A 26 50.32 11.06 18.88
N ARG A 27 51.19 11.78 18.14
CA ARG A 27 51.95 13.02 18.50
C ARG A 27 52.95 13.35 17.37
N VAL A 28 52.78 14.43 16.60
CA VAL A 28 53.21 15.85 16.81
C VAL A 28 54.73 16.06 16.66
N ASN A 29 55.17 16.85 15.68
CA ASN A 29 55.78 18.17 15.96
C ASN A 29 55.83 19.10 14.71
N PRO A 30 55.76 20.45 14.92
CA PRO A 30 55.66 21.50 13.90
C PRO A 30 56.97 22.28 13.73
N ASP A 31 57.18 22.89 12.55
CA ASP A 31 58.11 23.99 12.30
C ASP A 31 57.50 24.78 11.11
N ILE A 32 56.87 25.95 11.28
CA ILE A 32 57.44 27.29 11.51
C ILE A 32 58.55 27.61 10.51
N TRP A 33 58.20 28.25 9.40
CA TRP A 33 59.08 29.20 8.70
C TRP A 33 58.24 30.33 8.10
N ASP A 34 58.60 31.54 8.50
CA ASP A 34 58.06 32.83 8.12
C ASP A 34 58.19 33.14 6.61
N GLU A 35 57.26 33.95 6.11
CA GLU A 35 57.28 34.58 4.79
C GLU A 35 58.52 35.48 4.58
N PRO A 36 58.81 35.83 3.31
CA PRO A 36 58.48 37.21 2.92
C PRO A 36 57.84 37.35 1.52
N VAL A 37 56.89 38.29 1.44
CA VAL A 37 56.19 38.77 0.25
C VAL A 37 57.12 39.57 -0.69
N GLN A 38 57.08 39.30 -2.00
CA GLN A 38 57.40 40.27 -3.07
C GLN A 38 56.42 40.18 -4.25
N LYS A 39 56.14 41.33 -4.85
CA LYS A 39 54.99 41.70 -5.72
C LYS A 39 55.48 42.08 -7.13
N ALA A 40 54.82 41.63 -8.20
CA ALA A 40 54.49 42.38 -9.45
C ALA A 40 53.94 41.47 -10.59
N GLU A 41 52.86 41.92 -11.26
CA GLU A 41 52.14 41.36 -12.43
C GLU A 41 52.80 41.76 -13.79
N PRO A 42 52.18 41.62 -15.00
CA PRO A 42 51.30 40.61 -15.63
C PRO A 42 51.82 40.15 -17.04
N SER A 43 51.30 39.07 -17.65
CA SER A 43 51.43 38.86 -19.11
C SER A 43 50.40 37.90 -19.74
N ALA A 44 49.54 38.47 -20.58
CA ALA A 44 48.89 38.01 -21.83
C ALA A 44 48.14 36.65 -21.97
N GLU A 45 46.85 36.78 -22.36
CA GLU A 45 45.87 35.82 -22.97
C GLU A 45 46.34 35.12 -24.28
N PRO A 46 45.68 34.05 -24.87
CA PRO A 46 44.20 33.91 -25.06
C PRO A 46 43.51 32.50 -25.21
N ALA A 47 42.15 32.50 -25.08
CA ALA A 47 41.09 31.64 -25.71
C ALA A 47 40.99 30.11 -25.37
N HIS A 48 39.87 29.40 -25.12
CA HIS A 48 38.41 29.35 -25.46
C HIS A 48 37.69 28.44 -24.40
N PRO A 49 36.39 28.02 -24.45
CA PRO A 49 35.09 28.58 -24.91
C PRO A 49 34.02 28.66 -23.77
N PRO A 50 32.79 29.19 -23.97
CA PRO A 50 31.77 29.26 -22.94
C PRO A 50 30.79 28.09 -23.02
N GLU A 51 31.06 26.99 -22.32
CA GLU A 51 30.08 25.93 -22.11
C GLU A 51 30.25 25.31 -20.72
N ASP A 52 29.42 25.73 -19.77
CA ASP A 52 28.44 24.85 -19.13
C ASP A 52 27.58 25.70 -18.20
N GLU A 53 26.29 25.86 -18.51
CA GLU A 53 25.30 26.34 -17.54
C GLU A 53 25.22 25.31 -16.41
N ASN A 54 26.15 25.41 -15.46
CA ASN A 54 26.18 24.54 -14.31
C ASN A 54 25.05 24.94 -13.36
N ARG A 55 23.85 24.43 -13.64
CA ARG A 55 22.63 24.58 -12.85
C ARG A 55 22.74 23.72 -11.59
N HIS A 56 23.76 23.96 -10.77
CA HIS A 56 23.87 23.41 -9.43
C HIS A 56 22.82 24.08 -8.54
N THR A 57 21.67 23.40 -8.42
CA THR A 57 20.67 23.76 -7.40
C THR A 57 21.38 23.76 -6.06
N SER A 58 21.51 24.93 -5.44
CA SER A 58 22.33 25.03 -4.24
C SER A 58 21.72 24.20 -3.12
N ARG A 59 22.55 23.67 -2.23
CA ARG A 59 22.07 22.93 -1.04
C ARG A 59 21.07 23.75 -0.22
N ALA A 60 21.23 25.07 -0.22
CA ALA A 60 20.30 26.01 0.40
C ALA A 60 18.93 26.03 -0.32
N GLN A 61 18.90 26.03 -1.66
CA GLN A 61 17.66 25.92 -2.44
C GLN A 61 16.95 24.59 -2.21
N LEU A 62 17.67 23.46 -2.20
CA LEU A 62 17.09 22.16 -1.86
C LEU A 62 16.53 22.13 -0.44
N ARG A 63 17.19 22.81 0.50
CA ARG A 63 16.74 22.89 1.90
C ARG A 63 15.52 23.78 2.07
N SER A 64 15.43 24.89 1.32
CA SER A 64 14.22 25.72 1.25
C SER A 64 13.07 24.92 0.66
N GLN A 65 13.26 24.28 -0.50
CA GLN A 65 12.24 23.44 -1.14
C GLN A 65 11.76 22.29 -0.26
N PHE A 66 12.62 21.73 0.60
CA PHE A 66 12.23 20.72 1.58
C PHE A 66 11.42 21.31 2.73
N ASN A 67 11.82 22.46 3.25
CA ASN A 67 11.15 23.14 4.37
C ASN A 67 9.81 23.76 3.96
N ASP A 68 9.65 24.11 2.70
CA ASP A 68 8.41 24.64 2.11
C ASP A 68 7.43 23.52 1.72
N ARG A 69 7.76 22.25 1.97
CA ARG A 69 6.81 21.14 1.82
C ARG A 69 5.79 21.19 2.94
N ASP A 70 4.72 21.92 2.70
CA ASP A 70 3.53 21.84 3.51
C ASP A 70 2.66 20.66 3.04
N TYR A 71 2.60 19.61 3.86
CA TYR A 71 1.76 18.44 3.57
C TYR A 71 0.31 18.65 4.03
N LEU A 72 0.02 19.72 4.77
CA LEU A 72 -1.30 20.03 5.36
C LEU A 72 -1.47 21.55 5.52
N SER A 73 -1.99 22.22 4.49
CA SER A 73 -2.29 23.67 4.49
C SER A 73 -3.16 24.14 5.68
N LYS A 74 -2.93 25.40 6.11
CA LYS A 74 -3.49 26.10 7.30
C LYS A 74 -4.99 26.39 7.27
N GLU A 75 -5.70 26.00 6.21
CA GLU A 75 -7.16 25.93 6.17
C GLU A 75 -7.53 24.45 6.07
N ASN A 76 -7.83 23.80 7.19
CA ASN A 76 -7.89 22.33 7.28
C ASN A 76 -8.79 21.68 6.20
N PRO A 77 -8.21 21.15 5.11
CA PRO A 77 -8.95 20.55 4.01
C PRO A 77 -9.43 19.16 4.37
N LYS A 78 -8.99 18.57 5.49
CA LYS A 78 -9.43 17.22 5.88
C LYS A 78 -10.92 17.23 6.13
N THR A 79 -11.48 18.21 6.80
CA THR A 79 -12.95 18.28 7.02
C THR A 79 -13.70 18.46 5.70
N LEU A 80 -13.23 19.32 4.79
CA LEU A 80 -13.91 19.58 3.51
C LEU A 80 -13.74 18.42 2.50
N ILE A 81 -12.55 17.84 2.35
CA ILE A 81 -12.29 16.70 1.46
C ILE A 81 -12.99 15.43 1.97
N LEU A 82 -13.15 15.27 3.28
CA LEU A 82 -13.97 14.20 3.87
C LEU A 82 -15.47 14.47 3.67
N GLN A 83 -15.91 15.73 3.80
CA GLN A 83 -17.31 16.14 3.65
C GLN A 83 -17.80 16.13 2.20
N TYR A 84 -16.91 16.34 1.21
CA TYR A 84 -17.27 16.44 -0.21
C TYR A 84 -16.67 15.34 -1.10
N PHE A 85 -16.28 14.18 -0.55
CA PHE A 85 -15.94 13.07 -1.42
C PHE A 85 -17.19 12.64 -2.21
N GLN A 86 -17.19 12.97 -3.49
CA GLN A 86 -18.19 12.56 -4.47
C GLN A 86 -17.51 11.56 -5.42
N PRO A 87 -17.84 10.26 -5.33
CA PRO A 87 -17.35 9.28 -6.28
C PRO A 87 -17.74 9.69 -7.70
N LYS A 88 -16.80 9.53 -8.63
CA LYS A 88 -17.14 9.68 -10.05
C LYS A 88 -17.79 8.39 -10.51
N SER A 89 -19.10 8.42 -10.73
CA SER A 89 -19.84 7.30 -11.34
C SER A 89 -19.28 6.95 -12.73
N ASN A 90 -19.40 5.68 -13.10
CA ASN A 90 -19.19 5.26 -14.47
C ASN A 90 -20.34 5.73 -15.37
N ASN A 91 -19.98 6.20 -16.56
CA ASN A 91 -20.92 6.65 -17.59
C ASN A 91 -20.92 5.74 -18.82
N ASP A 92 -20.03 4.74 -18.85
CA ASP A 92 -19.83 3.88 -20.02
C ASP A 92 -19.59 2.43 -19.59
N VAL A 93 -20.08 1.49 -20.41
CA VAL A 93 -19.94 0.04 -20.23
C VAL A 93 -18.49 -0.45 -20.35
N ASP A 94 -17.59 0.36 -20.89
CA ASP A 94 -16.18 0.06 -21.07
C ASP A 94 -15.29 0.55 -19.91
N GLN A 95 -15.84 1.33 -18.99
CA GLN A 95 -15.10 1.84 -17.84
C GLN A 95 -14.89 0.76 -16.78
N ASN A 96 -13.64 0.28 -16.70
CA ASN A 96 -13.20 -0.70 -15.71
C ASN A 96 -12.98 -0.04 -14.34
N PHE A 97 -13.79 -0.44 -13.35
CA PHE A 97 -13.70 0.06 -11.97
C PHE A 97 -12.91 -0.87 -11.03
N THR A 98 -12.49 -2.06 -11.52
CA THR A 98 -11.60 -2.97 -10.78
C THR A 98 -10.45 -2.23 -10.06
N PRO A 99 -9.63 -1.38 -10.72
CA PRO A 99 -8.51 -0.74 -10.04
C PRO A 99 -8.95 0.21 -8.93
N VAL A 100 -10.10 0.86 -9.07
CA VAL A 100 -10.64 1.79 -8.05
C VAL A 100 -11.09 1.01 -6.83
N PHE A 101 -11.89 -0.04 -7.02
CA PHE A 101 -12.35 -0.91 -5.94
C PHE A 101 -11.19 -1.56 -5.19
N LEU A 102 -10.23 -2.13 -5.93
CA LEU A 102 -9.06 -2.76 -5.32
C LEU A 102 -8.15 -1.75 -4.61
N ALA A 103 -8.06 -0.49 -5.08
CA ALA A 103 -7.30 0.54 -4.37
C ALA A 103 -7.91 0.83 -3.00
N HIS A 104 -9.22 1.00 -2.92
CA HIS A 104 -9.92 1.19 -1.65
C HIS A 104 -9.77 -0.03 -0.72
N ALA A 105 -9.99 -1.23 -1.24
CA ALA A 105 -9.89 -2.47 -0.46
C ALA A 105 -8.45 -2.73 0.05
N ARG A 106 -7.42 -2.45 -0.77
CA ARG A 106 -6.01 -2.51 -0.35
C ARG A 106 -5.68 -1.47 0.71
N LEU A 107 -6.19 -0.25 0.56
CA LEU A 107 -5.95 0.80 1.55
C LEU A 107 -6.68 0.50 2.88
N TYR A 108 -7.87 -0.09 2.82
CA TYR A 108 -8.57 -0.62 3.98
C TYR A 108 -7.74 -1.69 4.69
N CYS A 109 -7.22 -2.66 3.93
CA CYS A 109 -6.39 -3.72 4.49
C CYS A 109 -5.14 -3.14 5.16
N PHE A 110 -4.44 -2.24 4.48
CA PHE A 110 -3.30 -1.52 5.02
C PHE A 110 -3.64 -0.78 6.32
N ALA A 111 -4.75 -0.03 6.33
CA ALA A 111 -5.19 0.72 7.51
C ALA A 111 -5.49 -0.19 8.69
N ARG A 112 -6.13 -1.34 8.45
CA ARG A 112 -6.39 -2.35 9.47
C ARG A 112 -5.10 -2.96 10.02
N LEU A 113 -4.18 -3.40 9.15
CA LEU A 113 -2.88 -3.97 9.56
C LEU A 113 -2.03 -2.99 10.37
N ARG A 114 -2.16 -1.69 10.10
CA ARG A 114 -1.46 -0.62 10.81
C ARG A 114 -2.26 -0.03 11.97
N LEU A 115 -3.42 -0.59 12.30
CA LEU A 115 -4.32 -0.16 13.38
C LEU A 115 -4.73 1.32 13.27
N ILE A 116 -4.85 1.84 12.04
CA ILE A 116 -5.25 3.22 11.75
C ILE A 116 -6.77 3.26 11.57
N ALA A 117 -7.51 3.18 12.69
CA ALA A 117 -8.97 3.08 12.67
C ALA A 117 -9.69 4.18 11.85
N PRO A 118 -9.29 5.48 11.92
CA PRO A 118 -9.93 6.51 11.10
C PRO A 118 -9.74 6.30 9.60
N LEU A 119 -8.57 5.79 9.19
CA LEU A 119 -8.31 5.49 7.78
C LEU A 119 -9.08 4.25 7.33
N LYS A 120 -9.16 3.21 8.16
CA LYS A 120 -9.98 2.02 7.90
C LYS A 120 -11.43 2.43 7.62
N ALA A 121 -12.04 3.16 8.55
CA ALA A 121 -13.41 3.65 8.40
C ALA A 121 -13.58 4.52 7.15
N LEU A 122 -12.66 5.46 6.91
CA LEU A 122 -12.71 6.33 5.74
C LEU A 122 -12.62 5.56 4.42
N THR A 123 -11.72 4.58 4.32
CA THR A 123 -11.58 3.80 3.11
C THR A 123 -12.81 2.98 2.80
N LEU A 124 -13.47 2.47 3.84
CA LEU A 124 -14.70 1.72 3.72
C LEU A 124 -15.87 2.63 3.30
N ASP A 125 -16.03 3.80 3.92
CA ASP A 125 -17.03 4.80 3.54
C ASP A 125 -16.88 5.23 2.07
N LYS A 126 -15.64 5.48 1.62
CA LYS A 126 -15.38 5.83 0.22
C LYS A 126 -15.68 4.69 -0.75
N LEU A 127 -15.34 3.45 -0.38
CA LEU A 127 -15.69 2.28 -1.18
C LEU A 127 -17.21 2.12 -1.28
N HIS A 128 -17.92 2.23 -0.16
CA HIS A 128 -19.37 2.15 -0.10
C HIS A 128 -20.02 3.21 -1.00
N LYS A 129 -19.64 4.49 -0.88
CA LYS A 129 -20.13 5.54 -1.78
C LYS A 129 -19.81 5.24 -3.25
N THR A 130 -18.61 4.76 -3.54
CA THR A 130 -18.22 4.39 -4.91
C THR A 130 -19.08 3.27 -5.47
N LEU A 131 -19.46 2.28 -4.65
CA LEU A 131 -20.37 1.20 -5.02
C LEU A 131 -21.80 1.72 -5.21
N MET A 132 -22.30 2.60 -4.33
CA MET A 132 -23.63 3.20 -4.46
C MET A 132 -23.79 3.99 -5.78
N ASP A 133 -22.76 4.73 -6.18
CA ASP A 133 -22.77 5.52 -7.42
C ASP A 133 -22.38 4.69 -8.65
N PHE A 134 -21.99 3.42 -8.48
CA PHE A 134 -21.57 2.57 -9.58
C PHE A 134 -22.77 1.99 -10.33
N LYS A 135 -22.86 2.27 -11.63
CA LYS A 135 -23.83 1.66 -12.52
C LYS A 135 -23.34 0.28 -12.91
N LEU A 136 -24.02 -0.76 -12.40
CA LEU A 136 -23.67 -2.14 -12.70
C LEU A 136 -24.15 -2.54 -14.10
N TYR A 137 -23.23 -2.52 -15.06
CA TYR A 137 -23.44 -3.13 -16.38
C TYR A 137 -23.08 -4.62 -16.34
N THR A 138 -23.78 -5.45 -17.12
CA THR A 138 -23.50 -6.90 -17.21
C THR A 138 -22.03 -7.19 -17.53
N LYS A 139 -21.41 -6.39 -18.41
CA LYS A 139 -19.97 -6.48 -18.76
C LYS A 139 -19.03 -6.17 -17.59
N ARG A 140 -19.52 -5.51 -16.54
CA ARG A 140 -18.75 -5.05 -15.37
C ARG A 140 -18.96 -5.86 -14.10
N ILE A 141 -19.76 -6.92 -14.16
CA ILE A 141 -19.93 -7.84 -13.02
C ILE A 141 -18.58 -8.43 -12.59
N GLY A 142 -17.68 -8.69 -13.54
CA GLY A 142 -16.32 -9.13 -13.25
C GLY A 142 -15.50 -8.15 -12.39
N ASP A 143 -15.82 -6.85 -12.38
CA ASP A 143 -15.16 -5.88 -11.50
C ASP A 143 -15.54 -6.11 -10.02
N ILE A 144 -16.81 -6.46 -9.78
CA ILE A 144 -17.35 -6.79 -8.46
C ILE A 144 -16.85 -8.16 -7.99
N ILE A 145 -16.80 -9.15 -8.89
CA ILE A 145 -16.25 -10.48 -8.59
C ILE A 145 -14.79 -10.37 -8.17
N LYS A 146 -13.98 -9.54 -8.84
CA LYS A 146 -12.57 -9.32 -8.43
C LYS A 146 -12.47 -8.66 -7.05
N LEU A 147 -13.39 -7.76 -6.71
CA LEU A 147 -13.47 -7.18 -5.38
C LEU A 147 -13.83 -8.24 -4.33
N ALA A 148 -14.81 -9.09 -4.60
CA ALA A 148 -15.18 -10.21 -3.72
C ALA A 148 -14.02 -11.19 -3.52
N ARG A 149 -13.37 -11.61 -4.61
CA ARG A 149 -12.16 -12.46 -4.53
C ARG A 149 -11.08 -11.81 -3.68
N TYR A 150 -10.84 -10.51 -3.83
CA TYR A 150 -9.88 -9.83 -2.99
C TYR A 150 -10.29 -9.83 -1.50
N ALA A 151 -11.55 -9.55 -1.18
CA ALA A 151 -12.04 -9.51 0.20
C ALA A 151 -12.01 -10.89 0.89
N TYR A 152 -12.22 -11.98 0.14
CA TYR A 152 -12.33 -13.33 0.69
C TYR A 152 -11.06 -14.18 0.56
N SER A 153 -10.14 -13.83 -0.34
CA SER A 153 -8.89 -14.58 -0.55
C SER A 153 -7.64 -13.85 -0.02
N ASN A 154 -7.78 -12.63 0.53
CA ASN A 154 -6.65 -11.92 1.08
C ASN A 154 -6.31 -12.43 2.49
N PRO A 155 -5.12 -13.05 2.70
CA PRO A 155 -4.72 -13.63 3.99
C PRO A 155 -4.52 -12.58 5.09
N ASP A 156 -4.38 -11.31 4.73
CA ASP A 156 -4.27 -10.27 5.72
C ASP A 156 -5.60 -10.09 6.46
N LEU A 157 -6.74 -10.24 5.77
CA LEU A 157 -8.10 -10.05 6.33
C LEU A 157 -8.46 -11.20 7.28
N PRO A 158 -9.20 -10.93 8.36
CA PRO A 158 -9.52 -11.99 9.30
C PRO A 158 -10.50 -12.98 8.65
N GLU A 159 -10.32 -14.25 8.99
CA GLU A 159 -11.34 -15.28 8.80
C GLU A 159 -12.58 -14.94 9.65
N ARG A 160 -13.68 -15.65 9.41
CA ARG A 160 -14.88 -15.49 10.23
C ARG A 160 -14.55 -15.75 11.70
N ALA A 161 -15.01 -14.86 12.59
CA ALA A 161 -14.91 -15.06 14.02
C ALA A 161 -15.79 -16.23 14.50
N GLU A 162 -15.49 -16.80 15.67
CA GLU A 162 -16.23 -17.93 16.25
C GLU A 162 -17.72 -17.62 16.48
N ASP A 163 -18.05 -16.35 16.77
CA ASP A 163 -19.42 -15.86 16.93
C ASP A 163 -20.17 -15.64 15.60
N GLY A 164 -19.51 -15.92 14.48
CA GLY A 164 -20.05 -15.76 13.14
C GLY A 164 -19.80 -14.39 12.50
N THR A 165 -19.19 -13.44 13.23
CA THR A 165 -18.91 -12.09 12.76
C THR A 165 -17.95 -12.12 11.57
N ILE A 166 -18.27 -11.32 10.55
CA ILE A 166 -17.46 -11.14 9.35
C ILE A 166 -16.84 -9.75 9.32
N ASP A 167 -15.70 -9.61 8.62
CA ASP A 167 -15.02 -8.32 8.46
C ASP A 167 -15.91 -7.29 7.74
N ASP A 168 -15.82 -6.03 8.12
CA ASP A 168 -16.65 -4.95 7.55
C ASP A 168 -16.50 -4.85 6.01
N LEU A 169 -15.32 -5.12 5.46
CA LEU A 169 -15.12 -5.15 4.01
C LEU A 169 -15.82 -6.36 3.37
N LYS A 170 -15.74 -7.54 3.99
CA LYS A 170 -16.45 -8.74 3.50
C LYS A 170 -17.96 -8.48 3.49
N THR A 171 -18.47 -7.89 4.58
CA THR A 171 -19.88 -7.49 4.75
C THR A 171 -20.33 -6.56 3.63
N LEU A 172 -19.65 -5.41 3.46
CA LEU A 172 -20.00 -4.43 2.42
C LEU A 172 -20.07 -5.06 1.02
N VAL A 173 -19.13 -5.94 0.69
CA VAL A 173 -19.07 -6.57 -0.63
C VAL A 173 -20.21 -7.56 -0.83
N VAL A 174 -20.52 -8.40 0.17
CA VAL A 174 -21.63 -9.35 0.06
C VAL A 174 -22.98 -8.63 0.04
N GLU A 175 -23.15 -7.56 0.83
CA GLU A 175 -24.36 -6.73 0.81
C GLU A 175 -24.61 -6.15 -0.57
N TYR A 176 -23.59 -5.52 -1.18
CA TYR A 176 -23.72 -4.96 -2.52
C TYR A 176 -24.12 -6.01 -3.57
N ILE A 177 -23.50 -7.21 -3.51
CA ILE A 177 -23.82 -8.30 -4.44
C ILE A 177 -25.27 -8.79 -4.25
N VAL A 178 -25.75 -8.88 -3.01
CA VAL A 178 -27.13 -9.26 -2.71
C VAL A 178 -28.11 -8.19 -3.18
N CYS A 179 -27.80 -6.90 -3.00
CA CYS A 179 -28.63 -5.81 -3.54
C CYS A 179 -28.77 -5.86 -5.06
N GLU A 180 -27.71 -6.28 -5.77
CA GLU A 180 -27.67 -6.34 -7.23
C GLU A 180 -27.94 -7.75 -7.79
N ILE A 181 -28.53 -8.65 -7.00
CA ILE A 181 -28.62 -10.07 -7.34
C ILE A 181 -29.40 -10.36 -8.63
N ASP A 182 -30.39 -9.52 -8.97
CA ASP A 182 -31.16 -9.66 -10.22
C ASP A 182 -30.30 -9.48 -11.47
N THR A 183 -29.22 -8.73 -11.36
CA THR A 183 -28.26 -8.48 -12.45
C THR A 183 -27.08 -9.44 -12.33
N VAL A 184 -26.52 -9.59 -11.13
CA VAL A 184 -25.35 -10.43 -10.86
C VAL A 184 -25.65 -11.92 -11.05
N GLY A 185 -26.81 -12.38 -10.57
CA GLY A 185 -27.21 -13.80 -10.60
C GLY A 185 -27.44 -14.35 -12.02
N LYS A 186 -27.63 -13.49 -13.02
CA LYS A 186 -27.77 -13.88 -14.44
C LYS A 186 -26.42 -14.04 -15.16
N CYS A 187 -25.32 -13.75 -14.48
CA CYS A 187 -23.99 -13.76 -15.08
C CYS A 187 -23.27 -15.10 -14.86
N ASP A 188 -22.84 -15.75 -15.94
CA ASP A 188 -22.08 -17.01 -15.87
C ASP A 188 -20.78 -16.88 -15.07
N GLU A 189 -20.13 -15.70 -15.09
CA GLU A 189 -18.91 -15.45 -14.30
C GLU A 189 -19.21 -15.52 -12.80
N PHE A 190 -20.37 -15.01 -12.38
CA PHE A 190 -20.80 -15.09 -10.98
C PHE A 190 -21.19 -16.53 -10.60
N VAL A 191 -21.89 -17.25 -11.47
CA VAL A 191 -22.23 -18.66 -11.23
C VAL A 191 -20.95 -19.49 -11.03
N LYS A 192 -19.95 -19.32 -11.91
CA LYS A 192 -18.64 -19.97 -11.76
C LYS A 192 -17.96 -19.60 -10.44
N TYR A 193 -18.03 -18.33 -10.05
CA TYR A 193 -17.48 -17.90 -8.75
C TYR A 193 -18.19 -18.57 -7.56
N MET A 194 -19.50 -18.79 -7.65
CA MET A 194 -20.26 -19.53 -6.62
C MET A 194 -19.88 -21.01 -6.59
N GLU A 195 -19.62 -21.63 -7.73
CA GLU A 195 -19.20 -23.04 -7.85
C GLU A 195 -17.83 -23.31 -7.23
N GLU A 196 -16.95 -22.31 -7.17
CA GLU A 196 -15.65 -22.41 -6.50
C GLU A 196 -15.76 -22.58 -4.97
N GLY A 197 -16.89 -22.17 -4.39
CA GLY A 197 -17.14 -22.27 -2.95
C GLY A 197 -16.37 -21.25 -2.10
N GLY A 198 -16.09 -21.63 -0.85
CA GLY A 198 -15.42 -20.79 0.14
C GLY A 198 -16.36 -20.00 1.06
N GLU A 199 -15.78 -19.19 1.94
CA GLU A 199 -16.54 -18.42 2.95
C GLU A 199 -17.60 -17.50 2.33
N PHE A 200 -17.31 -16.94 1.15
CA PHE A 200 -18.21 -16.04 0.42
C PHE A 200 -19.60 -16.63 0.18
N VAL A 201 -19.67 -17.89 -0.27
CA VAL A 201 -20.94 -18.56 -0.58
C VAL A 201 -21.80 -18.70 0.68
N GLY A 202 -21.17 -18.99 1.82
CA GLY A 202 -21.85 -19.08 3.11
C GLY A 202 -22.40 -17.73 3.58
N ASP A 203 -21.63 -16.65 3.42
CA ASP A 203 -22.09 -15.29 3.73
C ASP A 203 -23.21 -14.83 2.82
N PHE A 204 -23.07 -15.09 1.52
CA PHE A 204 -24.06 -14.76 0.51
C PHE A 204 -25.43 -15.35 0.84
N TRP A 205 -25.50 -16.66 1.12
CA TRP A 205 -26.77 -17.31 1.44
C TRP A 205 -27.33 -16.93 2.80
N ARG A 206 -26.48 -16.65 3.79
CA ARG A 206 -26.94 -16.17 5.10
C ARG A 206 -27.62 -14.82 4.95
N MET A 207 -26.93 -13.88 4.29
CA MET A 207 -27.45 -12.56 3.96
C MET A 207 -28.76 -12.66 3.17
N THR A 208 -28.76 -13.43 2.08
CA THR A 208 -29.94 -13.57 1.20
C THR A 208 -31.16 -14.13 1.94
N ARG A 209 -30.98 -15.09 2.86
CA ARG A 209 -32.09 -15.63 3.67
C ARG A 209 -32.70 -14.57 4.58
N ASP A 210 -31.89 -13.71 5.17
CA ASP A 210 -32.36 -12.65 6.06
C ASP A 210 -33.22 -11.60 5.30
N TYR A 211 -33.10 -11.52 3.97
CA TYR A 211 -33.90 -10.62 3.12
C TYR A 211 -35.12 -11.28 2.44
N ILE A 212 -35.17 -12.61 2.38
CA ILE A 212 -36.28 -13.36 1.76
C ILE A 212 -37.28 -13.87 2.82
N ALA A 213 -36.87 -13.99 4.08
CA ALA A 213 -37.71 -14.38 5.21
C ALA A 213 -38.67 -13.25 5.65
#